data_AF-A0A377WUI8-F1
#
_entry.id   AF-A0A377WUI8-F1
#
_cell.length_a   1.000
_cell.length_b   1.000
_cell.length_c   1.000
_cell.angle_alpha   90.00
_cell.angle_beta   90.00
_cell.angle_gamma   90.00
#
_symmetry.space_group_name_H-M   'P 1'
#
loop_
_entity.id
_entity.type
_entity.pdbx_description
1 polymer ?
#
loop_
_entity_poly.entity_id
_entity_poly.type
_entity_poly.pdbx_seq_one_letter_code
_entity_poly.pdbx_strand_id
1 'polypeptide(L)' 'MVSLKSFLHYFSPARPAQPLSEAEKQQIEALIQAFGGEANITQVDACITRLRVSVRHLAAVDSEALQ' A
#
# COMPACT_ATOMS: atom_id res chain seq x y z
N MET A 1 0.66 -4.72 -40.73
CA MET A 1 0.68 -5.52 -39.49
C MET A 1 1.53 -4.80 -38.47
N VAL A 2 0.97 -4.47 -37.30
CA VAL A 2 1.77 -3.89 -36.21
C VAL A 2 2.59 -5.00 -35.55
N SER A 3 3.84 -4.70 -35.20
CA SER A 3 4.71 -5.65 -34.50
C SER A 3 4.17 -5.93 -33.10
N LEU A 4 4.12 -7.20 -32.68
CA LEU A 4 3.75 -7.60 -31.32
C LEU A 4 4.59 -6.87 -30.26
N LYS A 5 5.87 -6.58 -30.55
CA LYS A 5 6.74 -5.82 -29.64
C LYS A 5 6.28 -4.36 -29.49
N SER A 6 5.87 -3.73 -30.58
CA SER A 6 5.32 -2.37 -30.58
C SER A 6 3.96 -2.30 -29.88
N PHE A 7 3.13 -3.34 -30.05
CA PHE A 7 1.85 -3.47 -29.36
C PHE A 7 2.04 -3.58 -27.85
N LEU A 8 2.90 -4.49 -27.38
CA LEU A 8 3.18 -4.66 -25.96
C LEU A 8 3.78 -3.39 -25.32
N HIS A 9 4.67 -2.68 -26.01
CA HIS A 9 5.21 -1.40 -25.51
C HIS A 9 4.15 -0.30 -25.45
N TYR A 10 3.18 -0.28 -26.37
CA TYR A 10 2.09 0.71 -26.37
C TYR A 10 1.13 0.50 -25.19
N PHE A 11 0.78 -0.75 -24.88
CA PHE A 11 -0.15 -1.08 -23.79
C PHE A 11 0.50 -1.15 -22.41
N SER A 12 1.82 -1.27 -22.35
CA SER A 12 2.57 -1.38 -21.10
C SER A 12 3.61 -0.27 -20.97
N PRO A 13 3.23 1.02 -20.98
CA PRO A 13 4.13 2.04 -20.48
C PRO A 13 4.44 1.66 -19.03
N ALA A 14 5.74 1.56 -18.70
CA ALA A 14 6.16 1.45 -17.32
C ALA A 14 5.60 2.67 -16.60
N ARG A 15 4.52 2.48 -15.82
CA ARG A 15 3.88 3.57 -15.10
C ARG A 15 4.96 4.15 -14.18
N PRO A 16 5.40 5.40 -14.37
CA PRO A 16 6.36 5.98 -13.46
C PRO A 16 5.72 5.95 -12.07
N ALA A 17 6.49 5.49 -11.07
CA ALA A 17 6.03 5.52 -9.69
C ALA A 17 5.70 6.99 -9.35
N GLN A 18 4.41 7.30 -9.25
CA GLN A 18 3.98 8.64 -8.92
C GLN A 18 4.44 8.92 -7.48
N PRO A 19 5.08 10.08 -7.24
CA PRO A 19 5.47 10.45 -5.89
C PRO A 19 4.22 10.56 -5.03
N LEU A 20 4.26 9.96 -3.83
CA LEU A 20 3.19 10.11 -2.84
C LEU A 20 3.03 11.60 -2.51
N SER A 21 1.80 12.09 -2.62
CA SER A 21 1.41 13.40 -2.13
C SER A 21 1.60 13.49 -0.62
N GLU A 22 1.71 14.70 -0.09
CA GLU A 22 1.91 14.90 1.35
C GLU A 22 0.72 14.40 2.18
N ALA A 23 -0.50 14.53 1.64
CA ALA A 23 -1.71 13.97 2.25
C ALA A 23 -1.67 12.44 2.32
N GLU A 24 -1.22 11.76 1.25
CA GLU A 24 -1.08 10.30 1.25
C GLU A 24 -0.03 9.84 2.26
N LYS A 25 1.09 10.56 2.40
CA LYS A 25 2.11 10.25 3.41
C LYS A 25 1.56 10.36 4.83
N GLN A 26 0.82 11.43 5.11
CA GLN A 26 0.19 11.62 6.41
C GLN A 26 -0.85 10.53 6.72
N GLN A 27 -1.64 10.11 5.73
CA GLN A 27 -2.56 8.99 5.88
C GLN A 27 -1.84 7.68 6.15
N ILE A 28 -0.75 7.39 5.44
CA ILE A 28 0.07 6.20 5.66
C ILE A 28 0.67 6.22 7.07
N GLU A 29 1.20 7.35 7.53
CA GLU A 29 1.73 7.50 8.88
C GLU A 29 0.64 7.27 9.93
N ALA A 30 -0.55 7.84 9.76
CA ALA A 30 -1.69 7.63 10.65
C ALA A 30 -2.09 6.15 10.73
N LEU A 31 -2.13 5.45 9.58
CA LEU A 31 -2.40 4.01 9.54
C LEU A 31 -1.31 3.20 10.26
N ILE A 32 -0.03 3.53 10.05
CA ILE A 32 1.07 2.87 10.75
C ILE A 32 0.95 3.05 12.26
N GLN A 33 0.60 4.26 12.74
CA GLN A 33 0.37 4.50 14.16
C GLN A 33 -0.84 3.73 14.68
N ALA A 34 -1.94 3.67 13.92
CA ALA A 34 -3.12 2.90 14.28
C ALA A 34 -2.85 1.39 14.38
N PHE A 35 -1.90 0.85 13.59
CA PHE A 35 -1.43 -0.52 13.74
C PHE A 35 -0.46 -0.73 14.91
N GLY A 36 -0.18 0.28 15.73
CA GLY A 36 0.76 0.20 16.85
C GLY A 36 2.21 0.52 16.49
N GLY A 37 2.43 1.22 15.38
CA GLY A 37 3.74 1.64 14.89
C GLY A 37 4.41 0.62 13.95
N GLU A 38 5.44 1.07 13.23
CA GLU A 38 6.16 0.25 12.23
C GLU A 38 6.75 -1.03 12.84
N ALA A 39 7.30 -0.94 14.05
CA ALA A 39 7.88 -2.09 14.75
C ALA A 39 6.85 -3.19 15.06
N ASN A 40 5.55 -2.84 15.11
CA ASN A 40 4.48 -3.79 15.35
C ASN A 40 4.05 -4.52 14.07
N ILE A 41 4.28 -3.96 12.88
CA ILE A 41 3.90 -4.56 11.60
C ILE A 41 4.94 -5.59 11.17
N THR A 42 4.52 -6.81 10.85
CA THR A 42 5.41 -7.89 10.39
C THR A 42 5.28 -8.18 8.90
N GLN A 43 4.08 -8.04 8.35
CA GLN A 43 3.81 -8.31 6.93
C GLN A 43 2.61 -7.48 6.47
N VAL A 44 2.67 -7.00 5.24
CA VAL A 44 1.57 -6.27 4.59
C VAL A 44 1.33 -6.87 3.21
N ASP A 45 0.11 -7.35 2.98
CA ASP A 45 -0.33 -7.89 1.69
C ASP A 45 -1.55 -7.13 1.19
N ALA A 46 -1.52 -6.67 -0.06
CA ALA A 46 -2.67 -6.06 -0.70
C ALA A 46 -3.41 -7.08 -1.56
N CYS A 47 -4.68 -7.34 -1.24
CA CYS A 47 -5.64 -8.00 -2.11
C CYS A 47 -6.45 -6.96 -2.89
N ILE A 48 -7.18 -7.39 -3.93
CA ILE A 48 -7.94 -6.53 -4.87
C ILE A 48 -8.74 -5.43 -4.15
N THR A 49 -9.37 -5.75 -3.01
CA THR A 49 -10.22 -4.81 -2.25
C THR A 49 -9.86 -4.71 -0.76
N ARG A 50 -8.79 -5.37 -0.31
CA ARG A 50 -8.46 -5.46 1.13
C ARG A 50 -6.97 -5.38 1.35
N LEU A 51 -6.56 -4.67 2.39
CA LEU A 51 -5.20 -4.73 2.91
C LEU A 51 -5.17 -5.72 4.08
N ARG A 52 -4.28 -6.72 4.02
CA ARG A 52 -4.03 -7.65 5.13
C ARG A 52 -2.74 -7.22 5.81
N VAL A 53 -2.81 -6.93 7.11
CA VAL A 53 -1.67 -6.52 7.92
C VAL A 53 -1.50 -7.56 9.03
N SER A 54 -0.31 -8.15 9.09
CA SER A 54 0.09 -9.01 10.21
C SER A 54 0.85 -8.17 11.23
N VAL A 55 0.49 -8.30 12.50
CA VAL A 55 1.09 -7.52 13.59
C VAL A 55 1.66 -8.43 14.69
N ARG A 56 2.63 -7.93 15.46
CA ARG A 56 3.23 -8.65 16.60
C ARG A 56 2.30 -8.63 17.82
N HIS A 57 1.70 -7.48 18.09
CA HIS A 57 0.90 -7.22 19.28
C HIS A 57 -0.46 -6.64 18.88
N LEU A 58 -1.50 -7.46 18.97
CA LEU A 58 -2.88 -7.03 18.69
C LEU A 58 -3.39 -5.98 19.69
N ALA A 59 -2.91 -6.00 20.93
CA ALA A 59 -3.29 -5.01 21.95
C ALA A 59 -2.79 -3.59 21.67
N ALA A 60 -1.78 -3.44 20.79
CA ALA A 60 -1.27 -2.14 20.36
C ALA A 60 -2.02 -1.59 19.12
N VAL A 61 -2.96 -2.36 18.56
CA VAL A 61 -3.76 -1.91 17.41
C VAL A 61 -4.95 -1.09 17.91
N ASP A 62 -5.03 0.14 17.44
CA ASP A 62 -6.17 1.02 17.62
C ASP A 62 -7.23 0.72 16.54
N SER A 63 -8.26 -0.02 16.93
CA SER A 63 -9.34 -0.39 16.01
C SER A 63 -10.31 0.75 15.72
N GLU A 64 -10.40 1.76 16.59
CA GLU A 64 -11.28 2.92 16.37
C GLU A 64 -10.68 3.86 15.32
N ALA A 65 -9.35 4.00 15.32
CA ALA A 65 -8.62 4.76 14.29
C ALA A 65 -8.64 4.10 12.90
N LEU A 66 -9.05 2.83 12.79
CA LEU A 66 -9.10 2.04 11.54
C LEU A 66 -10.51 1.90 10.94
N GLN A 67 -11.55 2.44 11.58
CA GLN A 67 -12.93 2.46 11.07
C GLN A 67 -13.14 3.54 9.99
#